data_AF-A0A8H3BEN5-F1
#
_entry.id   AF-A0A8H3BEN5-F1
#
_cell.length_a   1.000
_cell.length_b   1.000
_cell.length_c   1.000
_cell.angle_alpha   90.00
_cell.angle_beta   90.00
_cell.angle_gamma   90.00
#
_symmetry.space_group_name_H-M   'P 1'
#
loop_
_entity.id
_entity.type
_entity.pdbx_description
1 polymer ?
#
loop_
_entity_poly.entity_id
_entity_poly.type
_entity_poly.pdbx_seq_one_letter_code
_entity_poly.pdbx_strand_id
1 'polypeptide(L)'
;MYGVPSPKALSKRVGFMRRAFEVPELRKGLEKLGVKKLDDPYMDEEQEREVYHEVEQEQQTQRPPKGHPKKHSVHSEVRSFIKTGKLPANQSGILPLFHPLRASNGQMFKGWSSLLFASADFLQTVTASPTDHLSEYMRPVNWIVSGSGNVRVVLSPYEVNELLPSIRKQSAVQLHVYAPRVSLAMLSFSDLQFYSIPATPSSHVSSRVLSTAQLQLDLFAGQLYLPSYQDYTLLCASLGLFILSETEDDLKIEVESDGFVKPRHRGQLVERHPEYSNCQFTDTPVPSLKDLIGRRRKGMKYLLTHVGQILHARSLTPKSFQKAAL
;
A
#
# COMPACT_ATOMS: atom_id res chain seq x y z
N MET A 1 -12.34 7.71 -47.12
CA MET A 1 -12.18 7.12 -48.46
C MET A 1 -11.80 5.65 -48.30
N TYR A 2 -12.78 4.75 -48.40
CA TYR A 2 -12.58 3.36 -48.86
C TYR A 2 -13.89 2.97 -49.56
N GLY A 3 -13.79 2.70 -50.86
CA GLY A 3 -14.94 2.57 -51.75
C GLY A 3 -15.62 1.22 -51.59
N VAL A 4 -16.85 1.23 -51.09
CA VAL A 4 -17.78 0.12 -51.31
C VAL A 4 -18.24 0.21 -52.77
N PRO A 5 -18.04 -0.82 -53.62
CA PRO A 5 -18.51 -0.75 -54.99
C PRO A 5 -20.04 -0.69 -55.00
N SER A 6 -20.62 0.13 -55.88
CA SER A 6 -22.08 0.25 -55.95
C SER A 6 -22.74 -1.09 -56.32
N PRO A 7 -23.96 -1.38 -55.84
CA PRO A 7 -24.67 -2.65 -56.09
C PRO A 7 -24.84 -2.98 -57.59
N LYS A 8 -24.81 -1.96 -58.46
CA LYS A 8 -24.90 -2.12 -59.91
C LYS A 8 -23.66 -2.75 -60.55
N ALA A 9 -22.49 -2.73 -59.88
CA ALA A 9 -21.27 -3.37 -60.37
C ALA A 9 -21.23 -4.89 -60.11
N LEU A 10 -21.97 -5.37 -59.09
CA LEU A 10 -22.11 -6.80 -58.78
C LEU A 10 -23.04 -7.53 -59.75
N SER A 11 -24.00 -6.82 -60.35
CA SER A 11 -24.99 -7.41 -61.27
C SER A 11 -24.44 -7.81 -62.65
N LYS A 12 -23.20 -7.42 -63.02
CA LYS A 12 -22.65 -7.61 -64.38
C LYS A 12 -21.52 -8.63 -64.51
N ARG A 13 -21.28 -9.47 -63.49
CA ARG A 13 -20.44 -10.67 -63.66
C ARG A 13 -21.33 -11.87 -63.94
N VAL A 14 -21.85 -11.95 -65.16
CA VAL A 14 -22.40 -13.21 -65.69
C VAL A 14 -21.28 -14.26 -65.56
N GLY A 15 -21.55 -15.25 -64.71
CA GLY A 15 -20.58 -16.12 -64.07
C GLY A 15 -19.50 -16.62 -65.02
N PHE A 16 -18.25 -16.48 -64.59
CA PHE A 16 -17.08 -17.06 -65.24
C PHE A 16 -17.29 -18.53 -65.60
N MET A 17 -18.06 -19.26 -64.78
CA MET A 17 -18.41 -20.67 -64.93
C MET A 17 -19.38 -20.97 -66.09
N ARG A 18 -20.23 -20.01 -66.52
CA ARG A 18 -21.13 -20.22 -67.68
C ARG A 18 -20.36 -20.26 -69.00
N ARG A 19 -19.25 -19.51 -69.08
CA ARG A 19 -18.35 -19.47 -70.24
C ARG A 19 -17.51 -20.75 -70.39
N ALA A 20 -17.29 -21.52 -69.31
CA ALA A 20 -16.55 -22.78 -69.38
C ALA A 20 -17.25 -23.83 -70.27
N PHE A 21 -18.59 -23.80 -70.33
CA PHE A 21 -19.37 -24.64 -71.23
C PHE A 21 -19.39 -24.13 -72.68
N GLU A 22 -18.94 -22.90 -72.96
CA GLU A 22 -18.88 -22.35 -74.32
C GLU A 22 -17.60 -22.76 -75.06
N VAL A 23 -16.60 -23.28 -74.34
CA VAL A 23 -15.34 -23.82 -74.90
C VAL A 23 -15.49 -25.35 -75.10
N PRO A 24 -15.42 -25.87 -76.34
CA PRO A 24 -15.73 -27.27 -76.65
C PRO A 24 -14.87 -28.30 -75.91
N GLU A 25 -13.58 -28.04 -75.76
CA GLU A 25 -12.64 -28.96 -75.11
C GLU A 25 -12.94 -29.09 -73.61
N LEU A 26 -13.29 -27.97 -72.96
CA LEU A 26 -13.64 -27.94 -71.54
C LEU A 26 -15.00 -28.58 -71.28
N ARG A 27 -15.99 -28.35 -72.14
CA ARG A 27 -17.29 -29.02 -72.07
C ARG A 27 -17.14 -30.54 -72.13
N LYS A 28 -16.35 -31.05 -73.08
CA LYS A 28 -16.15 -32.49 -73.27
C LYS A 28 -15.41 -33.14 -72.08
N GLY A 29 -14.51 -32.39 -71.44
CA GLY A 29 -13.85 -32.81 -70.20
C GLY A 29 -14.83 -32.90 -69.01
N LEU A 30 -15.67 -31.89 -68.83
CA LEU A 30 -16.66 -31.83 -67.75
C LEU A 30 -17.77 -32.89 -67.91
N GLU A 31 -18.20 -33.17 -69.13
CA GLU A 31 -19.18 -34.23 -69.42
C GLU A 31 -18.62 -35.63 -69.12
N LYS A 32 -17.34 -35.89 -69.42
CA LYS A 32 -16.67 -37.15 -69.03
C LYS A 32 -16.61 -37.34 -67.51
N LEU A 33 -16.58 -36.25 -66.75
CA LEU A 33 -16.55 -36.25 -65.28
C LEU A 33 -17.96 -36.23 -64.66
N GLY A 34 -19.02 -36.28 -65.47
CA GLY A 34 -20.41 -36.34 -65.00
C GLY A 34 -20.98 -35.03 -64.47
N VAL A 35 -20.27 -33.90 -64.64
CA VAL A 35 -20.69 -32.59 -64.13
C VAL A 35 -21.61 -31.90 -65.13
N LYS A 36 -22.92 -31.89 -64.85
CA LYS A 36 -23.95 -31.32 -65.74
C LYS A 36 -24.31 -29.86 -65.43
N LYS A 37 -23.94 -29.37 -64.25
CA LYS A 37 -24.19 -28.00 -63.81
C LYS A 37 -23.09 -27.58 -62.82
N LEU A 38 -22.63 -26.35 -62.93
CA LEU A 38 -21.73 -25.72 -61.96
C LEU A 38 -22.58 -24.76 -61.14
N ASP A 39 -22.85 -25.10 -59.88
CA ASP A 39 -23.51 -24.18 -58.96
C ASP A 39 -22.48 -23.17 -58.41
N ASP A 40 -22.95 -21.93 -58.21
CA ASP A 40 -22.11 -20.79 -57.83
C ASP A 40 -21.72 -20.92 -56.34
N PRO A 41 -20.43 -21.00 -55.97
CA PRO A 41 -20.01 -21.25 -54.58
C PRO A 41 -20.13 -20.00 -53.67
N TYR A 42 -20.88 -18.98 -54.08
CA TYR A 42 -20.92 -17.68 -53.41
C TYR A 42 -21.66 -17.67 -52.06
N MET A 43 -22.01 -18.82 -51.49
CA MET A 43 -22.83 -18.92 -50.27
C MET A 43 -22.11 -19.48 -49.03
N ASP A 44 -20.86 -19.94 -49.11
CA ASP A 44 -20.11 -20.49 -47.96
C ASP A 44 -18.81 -19.72 -47.69
N GLU A 45 -18.90 -18.39 -47.50
CA GLU A 45 -17.79 -17.61 -46.92
C GLU A 45 -18.14 -17.22 -45.47
N GLU A 46 -17.68 -18.02 -44.50
CA GLU A 46 -17.63 -17.62 -43.09
C GLU A 46 -16.44 -16.66 -42.90
N GLN A 47 -16.71 -15.37 -42.70
CA GLN A 47 -15.68 -14.40 -42.31
C GLN A 47 -15.64 -14.26 -40.78
N GLU A 48 -14.58 -14.78 -40.16
CA GLU A 48 -14.26 -14.50 -38.77
C GLU A 48 -13.74 -13.07 -38.64
N ARG A 49 -14.45 -12.22 -37.90
CA ARG A 49 -14.05 -10.84 -37.61
C ARG A 49 -13.68 -10.74 -36.13
N GLU A 50 -12.38 -10.71 -35.84
CA GLU A 50 -11.88 -10.45 -34.49
C GLU A 50 -12.18 -9.00 -34.09
N VAL A 51 -13.02 -8.81 -33.07
CA VAL A 51 -13.32 -7.48 -32.51
C VAL A 51 -12.51 -7.31 -31.23
N TYR A 52 -11.38 -6.61 -31.34
CA TYR A 52 -10.66 -6.13 -30.16
C TYR A 52 -11.48 -5.03 -29.48
N HIS A 53 -12.08 -5.34 -28.32
CA HIS A 53 -12.69 -4.33 -27.46
C HIS A 53 -11.58 -3.56 -26.72
N GLU A 54 -11.14 -2.45 -27.28
CA GLU A 54 -10.29 -1.49 -26.57
C GLU A 54 -11.18 -0.65 -25.64
N VAL A 55 -11.18 -1.00 -24.35
CA VAL A 55 -11.83 -0.19 -23.30
C VAL A 55 -10.85 0.88 -22.85
N GLU A 56 -10.99 2.10 -23.38
CA GLU A 56 -10.29 3.26 -22.85
C GLU A 56 -10.90 3.66 -21.49
N GLN A 57 -10.12 3.48 -20.40
CA GLN A 57 -10.46 4.03 -19.09
C GLN A 57 -9.80 5.41 -18.92
N GLU A 58 -10.60 6.47 -19.05
CA GLU A 58 -10.16 7.81 -18.66
C GLU A 58 -10.24 8.00 -17.14
N GLN A 59 -9.09 8.14 -16.48
CA GLN A 59 -9.02 8.43 -15.05
C GLN A 59 -9.08 9.94 -14.79
N GLN A 60 -10.22 10.44 -14.29
CA GLN A 60 -10.29 11.82 -13.81
C GLN A 60 -9.65 11.94 -12.42
N THR A 61 -8.59 12.75 -12.31
CA THR A 61 -7.89 12.97 -11.05
C THR A 61 -8.53 14.10 -10.25
N GLN A 62 -9.32 13.77 -9.23
CA GLN A 62 -9.79 14.75 -8.25
C GLN A 62 -8.68 15.01 -7.22
N ARG A 63 -8.15 16.25 -7.19
CA ARG A 63 -7.19 16.67 -6.16
C ARG A 63 -7.94 17.20 -4.94
N PRO A 64 -7.38 17.07 -3.72
CA PRO A 64 -7.86 17.82 -2.57
C PRO A 64 -7.96 19.32 -2.90
N PRO A 65 -8.88 20.06 -2.25
CA PRO A 65 -8.98 21.50 -2.39
C PRO A 65 -7.63 22.22 -2.15
N LYS A 66 -7.50 23.49 -2.51
CA LYS A 66 -6.28 24.23 -2.17
C LYS A 66 -6.34 24.67 -0.69
N GLY A 67 -5.52 24.06 0.15
CA GLY A 67 -5.33 24.48 1.55
C GLY A 67 -4.36 25.65 1.69
N HIS A 68 -4.56 26.50 2.70
CA HIS A 68 -3.59 27.55 3.05
C HIS A 68 -2.47 26.94 3.90
N PRO A 69 -1.19 27.05 3.48
CA PRO A 69 -0.09 26.43 4.20
C PRO A 69 0.09 27.07 5.58
N LYS A 70 0.31 26.24 6.61
CA LYS A 70 0.67 26.75 7.93
C LYS A 70 2.11 27.27 7.89
N LYS A 71 2.37 28.41 8.55
CA LYS A 71 3.73 28.94 8.69
C LYS A 71 4.57 27.99 9.51
N HIS A 72 5.71 27.59 8.94
CA HIS A 72 6.64 26.68 9.58
C HIS A 72 7.32 27.29 10.79
N SER A 73 7.55 26.47 11.82
CA SER A 73 8.27 26.89 13.02
C SER A 73 8.91 25.71 13.73
N VAL A 74 10.04 25.94 14.41
CA VAL A 74 10.67 24.93 15.26
C VAL A 74 10.27 25.18 16.71
N HIS A 75 9.52 24.25 17.29
CA HIS A 75 9.08 24.36 18.69
C HIS A 75 10.27 24.26 19.67
N SER A 76 10.20 24.95 20.81
CA SER A 76 11.24 24.93 21.85
C SER A 76 11.50 23.53 22.40
N GLU A 77 10.44 22.74 22.54
CA GLU A 77 10.50 21.33 22.95
C GLU A 77 11.27 20.45 21.96
N VAL A 78 11.12 20.67 20.64
CA VAL A 78 11.91 19.97 19.62
C VAL A 78 13.38 20.33 19.77
N ARG A 79 13.71 21.61 19.98
CA ARG A 79 15.09 22.04 20.25
C ARG A 79 15.66 21.38 21.51
N SER A 80 14.86 21.24 22.56
CA SER A 80 15.25 20.58 23.82
C SER A 80 15.49 19.09 23.62
N PHE A 81 14.62 18.41 22.86
CA PHE A 81 14.77 17.00 22.51
C PHE A 81 16.05 16.77 21.72
N ILE A 82 16.33 17.58 20.69
CA ILE A 82 17.57 17.48 19.92
C ILE A 82 18.82 17.68 20.79
N LYS A 83 18.76 18.60 21.77
CA LYS A 83 19.87 18.86 22.70
C LYS A 83 20.12 17.74 23.71
N THR A 84 19.06 17.14 24.24
CA THR A 84 19.14 16.26 25.41
C THR A 84 18.88 14.78 25.12
N GLY A 85 18.30 14.48 23.96
CA GLY A 85 17.81 13.16 23.59
C GLY A 85 16.59 12.68 24.39
N LYS A 86 16.04 13.51 25.28
CA LYS A 86 14.93 13.16 26.17
C LYS A 86 13.68 13.95 25.81
N LEU A 87 12.52 13.30 25.92
CA LEU A 87 11.24 13.98 25.70
C LEU A 87 10.98 15.00 26.82
N PRO A 88 10.49 16.19 26.49
CA PRO A 88 10.09 17.19 27.48
C PRO A 88 8.80 16.80 28.19
N ALA A 89 8.55 17.37 29.38
CA ALA A 89 7.42 17.00 30.23
C ALA A 89 6.04 17.45 29.68
N ASN A 90 5.97 18.64 29.07
CA ASN A 90 4.69 19.23 28.66
C ASN A 90 4.17 18.77 27.28
N GLN A 91 5.05 18.18 26.44
CA GLN A 91 4.74 17.52 25.15
C GLN A 91 3.76 18.28 24.23
N SER A 92 3.79 19.61 24.26
CA SER A 92 2.89 20.46 23.46
C SER A 92 3.36 20.61 22.01
N GLY A 93 4.67 20.60 21.78
CA GLY A 93 5.29 20.66 20.45
C GLY A 93 5.69 19.30 19.90
N ILE A 94 5.68 18.26 20.73
CA ILE A 94 5.96 16.87 20.36
C ILE A 94 4.78 16.01 20.82
N LEU A 95 3.97 15.57 19.87
CA LEU A 95 2.74 14.81 20.12
C LEU A 95 2.97 13.34 19.80
N PRO A 96 2.23 12.40 20.41
CA PRO A 96 2.29 10.99 20.01
C PRO A 96 1.97 10.82 18.51
N LEU A 97 2.66 9.90 17.85
CA LEU A 97 2.63 9.78 16.38
C LEU A 97 1.22 9.58 15.82
N PHE A 98 0.40 8.79 16.54
CA PHE A 98 -0.97 8.48 16.18
C PHE A 98 -2.00 9.47 16.73
N HIS A 99 -1.57 10.64 17.23
CA HIS A 99 -2.46 11.72 17.65
C HIS A 99 -3.53 12.11 16.62
N PRO A 100 -3.25 12.14 15.29
CA PRO A 100 -4.27 12.39 14.27
C PRO A 100 -5.43 11.37 14.21
N LEU A 101 -5.32 10.23 14.87
CA LEU A 101 -6.40 9.23 14.97
C LEU A 101 -7.28 9.42 16.21
N ARG A 102 -6.96 10.39 17.07
CA ARG A 102 -7.62 10.56 18.36
C ARG A 102 -9.09 10.95 18.20
N ALA A 103 -9.41 11.81 17.25
CA ALA A 103 -10.78 12.27 17.05
C ALA A 103 -11.70 11.18 16.47
N SER A 104 -11.15 10.25 15.67
CA SER A 104 -11.95 9.14 15.12
C SER A 104 -12.20 8.04 16.15
N ASN A 105 -11.20 7.71 16.99
CA ASN A 105 -11.37 6.74 18.05
C ASN A 105 -10.38 6.97 19.21
N GLY A 106 -10.77 7.79 20.18
CA GLY A 106 -9.91 8.17 21.31
C GLY A 106 -9.53 7.01 22.25
N GLN A 107 -10.32 5.93 22.29
CA GLN A 107 -10.06 4.78 23.16
C GLN A 107 -8.83 3.97 22.70
N MET A 108 -8.54 4.00 21.40
CA MET A 108 -7.40 3.29 20.80
C MET A 108 -6.04 3.90 21.16
N PHE A 109 -5.99 5.09 21.76
CA PHE A 109 -4.74 5.82 21.96
C PHE A 109 -3.72 5.05 22.79
N LYS A 110 -4.18 4.21 23.73
CA LYS A 110 -3.32 3.33 24.55
C LYS A 110 -2.76 2.12 23.79
N GLY A 111 -3.41 1.71 22.70
CA GLY A 111 -2.96 0.58 21.87
C GLY A 111 -1.69 0.87 21.06
N TRP A 112 -1.39 2.16 20.82
CA TRP A 112 -0.20 2.57 20.10
C TRP A 112 1.03 2.65 21.01
N SER A 113 2.20 2.43 20.42
CA SER A 113 3.48 2.49 21.13
C SER A 113 3.70 3.88 21.72
N SER A 114 4.03 3.91 23.01
CA SER A 114 4.42 5.11 23.75
C SER A 114 5.81 5.65 23.39
N LEU A 115 6.51 5.00 22.44
CA LEU A 115 7.84 5.40 21.97
C LEU A 115 7.79 6.24 20.69
N LEU A 116 6.60 6.43 20.10
CA LEU A 116 6.44 7.06 18.79
C LEU A 116 5.79 8.43 18.90
N PHE A 117 6.49 9.43 18.37
CA PHE A 117 6.07 10.82 18.41
C PHE A 117 6.29 11.52 17.07
N ALA A 118 5.69 12.69 16.93
CA ALA A 118 5.91 13.60 15.82
C ALA A 118 5.86 15.05 16.31
N SER A 119 6.57 15.94 15.63
CA SER A 119 6.45 17.37 15.90
C SER A 119 5.10 17.93 15.46
N ALA A 120 4.65 18.98 16.13
CA ALA A 120 3.44 19.72 15.73
C ALA A 120 3.57 20.30 14.31
N ASP A 121 4.77 20.70 13.87
CA ASP A 121 5.04 21.22 12.52
C ASP A 121 4.92 20.12 11.45
N PHE A 122 5.34 18.89 11.76
CA PHE A 122 5.13 17.74 10.89
C PHE A 122 3.64 17.41 10.74
N LEU A 123 2.91 17.37 11.85
CA LEU A 123 1.49 17.00 11.88
C LEU A 123 0.58 18.05 11.23
N GLN A 124 0.87 19.34 11.42
CA GLN A 124 -0.01 20.42 10.96
C GLN A 124 0.56 21.15 9.73
N THR A 125 0.12 20.74 8.55
CA THR A 125 0.62 21.28 7.27
C THR A 125 -0.19 22.46 6.74
N VAL A 126 -1.48 22.54 7.07
CA VAL A 126 -2.40 23.58 6.65
C VAL A 126 -3.05 24.25 7.85
N THR A 127 -3.38 25.53 7.75
CA THR A 127 -3.90 26.34 8.88
C THR A 127 -5.24 25.83 9.41
N ALA A 128 -6.09 25.32 8.51
CA ALA A 128 -7.43 24.86 8.85
C ALA A 128 -7.51 23.39 9.32
N SER A 129 -6.41 22.62 9.27
CA SER A 129 -6.45 21.24 9.77
C SER A 129 -6.04 21.18 11.24
N PRO A 130 -6.89 20.67 12.13
CA PRO A 130 -6.49 20.37 13.49
C PRO A 130 -5.54 19.15 13.51
N THR A 131 -4.74 19.02 14.58
CA THR A 131 -3.70 17.98 14.68
C THR A 131 -4.23 16.61 15.09
N ASP A 132 -5.44 16.55 15.64
CA ASP A 132 -6.12 15.36 16.16
C ASP A 132 -6.98 14.64 15.11
N HIS A 133 -6.97 15.13 13.87
CA HIS A 133 -7.60 14.51 12.71
C HIS A 133 -6.59 14.20 11.61
N LEU A 134 -6.84 13.12 10.86
CA LEU A 134 -6.08 12.83 9.65
C LEU A 134 -6.35 13.87 8.56
N SER A 135 -5.27 14.42 8.02
CA SER A 135 -5.31 15.42 6.95
C SER A 135 -5.08 14.78 5.58
N GLU A 136 -5.68 15.32 4.52
CA GLU A 136 -5.32 14.94 3.14
C GLU A 136 -3.93 15.45 2.74
N TYR A 137 -3.41 16.44 3.47
CA TYR A 137 -2.12 17.08 3.23
C TYR A 137 -1.00 16.52 4.11
N MET A 138 -1.12 15.27 4.57
CA MET A 138 -0.11 14.61 5.38
C MET A 138 1.25 14.56 4.66
N ARG A 139 2.32 14.93 5.37
CA ARG A 139 3.69 14.85 4.85
C ARG A 139 4.17 13.41 4.84
N PRO A 140 4.95 12.98 3.84
CA PRO A 140 5.64 11.70 3.91
C PRO A 140 6.56 11.67 5.14
N VAL A 141 6.61 10.52 5.81
CA VAL A 141 7.55 10.27 6.89
C VAL A 141 8.90 10.03 6.23
N ASN A 142 9.80 11.01 6.28
CA ASN A 142 11.14 10.90 5.68
C ASN A 142 12.27 11.07 6.71
N TRP A 143 11.97 11.74 7.82
CA TRP A 143 12.96 12.19 8.79
C TRP A 143 12.54 11.72 10.18
N ILE A 144 13.30 10.78 10.71
CA ILE A 144 13.04 10.19 12.03
C ILE A 144 14.24 10.52 12.90
N VAL A 145 14.02 11.05 14.09
CA VAL A 145 15.08 11.27 15.08
C VAL A 145 14.90 10.29 16.23
N SER A 146 15.91 9.45 16.46
CA SER A 146 15.98 8.54 17.60
C SER A 146 16.68 9.24 18.77
N GLY A 147 16.11 9.07 19.97
CA GLY A 147 16.66 9.59 21.21
C GLY A 147 16.85 8.51 22.28
N SER A 148 17.01 8.95 23.53
CA SER A 148 17.13 8.07 24.69
C SER A 148 15.91 7.15 24.84
N GLY A 149 16.15 5.90 25.23
CA GLY A 149 15.07 4.92 25.45
C GLY A 149 14.36 4.46 24.18
N ASN A 150 15.03 4.51 23.02
CA ASN A 150 14.47 4.14 21.71
C ASN A 150 13.23 4.96 21.30
N VAL A 151 13.06 6.14 21.89
CA VAL A 151 12.05 7.10 21.47
C VAL A 151 12.35 7.56 20.05
N ARG A 152 11.33 7.68 19.22
CA ARG A 152 11.42 8.15 17.84
C ARG A 152 10.48 9.31 17.63
N VAL A 153 11.01 10.40 17.09
CA VAL A 153 10.26 11.61 16.77
C VAL A 153 10.35 11.86 15.27
N VAL A 154 9.20 11.89 14.60
CA VAL A 154 9.11 12.31 13.19
C VAL A 154 9.12 13.83 13.11
N LEU A 155 10.03 14.39 12.32
CA LEU A 155 10.18 15.83 12.14
C LEU A 155 9.81 16.27 10.73
N SER A 156 9.45 17.55 10.58
CA SER A 156 9.23 18.12 9.27
C SER A 156 10.57 18.40 8.56
N PRO A 157 10.60 18.44 7.20
CA PRO A 157 11.80 18.82 6.48
C PRO A 157 12.35 20.21 6.88
N TYR A 158 11.47 21.14 7.24
CA TYR A 158 11.85 22.48 7.69
C TYR A 158 12.61 22.41 9.01
N GLU A 159 12.06 21.70 10.00
CA GLU A 159 12.71 21.55 11.31
C GLU A 159 14.06 20.85 11.21
N VAL A 160 14.14 19.80 10.38
CA VAL A 160 15.38 19.07 10.14
C VAL A 160 16.44 19.99 9.53
N ASN A 161 16.08 20.80 8.51
CA ASN A 161 17.02 21.74 7.90
C ASN A 161 17.58 22.75 8.91
N GLU A 162 16.71 23.32 9.74
CA GLU A 162 17.09 24.27 10.80
C GLU A 162 17.96 23.64 11.89
N LEU A 163 17.70 22.38 12.24
CA LEU A 163 18.33 21.70 13.38
C LEU A 163 19.53 20.84 12.99
N LEU A 164 19.74 20.59 11.70
CA LEU A 164 20.83 19.76 11.19
C LEU A 164 22.21 20.15 11.75
N PRO A 165 22.58 21.45 11.87
CA PRO A 165 23.85 21.84 12.47
C PRO A 165 23.98 21.43 13.94
N SER A 166 22.87 21.40 14.68
CA SER A 166 22.85 20.98 16.09
C SER A 166 22.95 19.46 16.19
N ILE A 167 22.13 18.74 15.40
CA ILE A 167 22.13 17.27 15.32
C ILE A 167 23.53 16.73 15.00
N ARG A 168 24.24 17.35 14.05
CA ARG A 168 25.61 16.95 13.69
C ARG A 168 26.62 17.10 14.83
N LYS A 169 26.41 18.05 15.73
CA LYS A 169 27.32 18.34 16.84
C LYS A 169 27.01 17.53 18.09
N GLN A 170 25.77 17.06 18.23
CA GLN A 170 25.26 16.44 19.44
C GLN A 170 25.22 14.92 19.28
N SER A 171 25.73 14.20 20.27
CA SER A 171 25.66 12.73 20.33
C SER A 171 24.38 12.21 21.00
N ALA A 172 23.51 13.10 21.48
CA ALA A 172 22.32 12.73 22.24
C ALA A 172 21.18 12.15 21.40
N VAL A 173 21.19 12.45 20.10
CA VAL A 173 20.16 12.02 19.14
C VAL A 173 20.79 11.56 17.84
N GLN A 174 20.04 10.79 17.08
CA GLN A 174 20.41 10.36 15.74
C GLN A 174 19.26 10.61 14.76
N LEU A 175 19.54 11.36 13.70
CA LEU A 175 18.64 11.56 12.58
C LEU A 175 18.81 10.42 11.57
N HIS A 176 17.69 9.88 11.09
CA HIS A 176 17.63 8.79 10.12
C HIS A 176 16.84 9.24 8.89
N VAL A 177 17.38 8.94 7.71
CA VAL A 177 16.63 9.02 6.44
C VAL A 177 15.77 7.77 6.33
N TYR A 178 14.49 7.97 6.06
CA TYR A 178 13.51 6.91 6.01
C TYR A 178 12.57 7.07 4.80
N ALA A 179 11.99 5.97 4.36
CA ALA A 179 10.96 5.90 3.34
C ALA A 179 10.19 4.58 3.51
N PRO A 180 8.85 4.60 3.47
CA PRO A 180 8.05 3.39 3.63
C PRO A 180 8.20 2.46 2.44
N ARG A 181 8.26 1.15 2.68
CA ARG A 181 8.34 0.14 1.61
C ARG A 181 6.98 -0.05 0.93
N VAL A 182 6.78 0.64 -0.19
CA VAL A 182 5.52 0.62 -0.97
C VAL A 182 5.52 -0.35 -2.16
N SER A 183 6.65 -1.00 -2.43
CA SER A 183 6.82 -2.03 -3.47
C SER A 183 7.77 -3.11 -2.97
N LEU A 184 7.60 -4.36 -3.42
CA LEU A 184 8.50 -5.47 -3.08
C LEU A 184 9.93 -5.25 -3.58
N ALA A 185 10.10 -4.55 -4.71
CA ALA A 185 11.41 -4.22 -5.28
C ALA A 185 12.17 -3.16 -4.49
N MET A 186 11.50 -2.43 -3.60
CA MET A 186 12.10 -1.37 -2.81
C MET A 186 12.90 -1.95 -1.63
N LEU A 187 14.08 -1.38 -1.38
CA LEU A 187 14.88 -1.67 -0.18
C LEU A 187 14.08 -1.27 1.08
N SER A 188 14.20 -2.06 2.15
CA SER A 188 13.57 -1.73 3.43
C SER A 188 14.42 -0.71 4.18
N PHE A 189 13.80 0.38 4.68
CA PHE A 189 14.45 1.35 5.56
C PHE A 189 13.98 1.20 7.03
N SER A 190 13.27 0.13 7.35
CA SER A 190 12.71 -0.12 8.68
C SER A 190 13.77 -0.36 9.77
N ASP A 191 15.00 -0.71 9.43
CA ASP A 191 16.09 -0.83 10.42
C ASP A 191 16.69 0.54 10.82
N LEU A 192 16.30 1.61 10.12
CA LEU A 192 16.82 2.98 10.26
C LEU A 192 18.34 3.08 10.07
N GLN A 193 18.97 2.11 9.39
CA GLN A 193 20.41 2.07 9.15
C GLN A 193 20.81 2.57 7.76
N PHE A 194 19.85 2.83 6.86
CA PHE A 194 20.14 3.28 5.49
C PHE A 194 21.05 4.51 5.44
N TYR A 195 20.73 5.55 6.22
CA TYR A 195 21.58 6.71 6.38
C TYR A 195 21.25 7.42 7.69
N SER A 196 22.27 7.61 8.54
CA SER A 196 22.12 8.22 9.86
C SER A 196 23.11 9.38 10.10
N ILE A 197 22.67 10.38 10.86
CA ILE A 197 23.45 11.55 11.25
C ILE A 197 23.27 11.82 12.76
N PRO A 198 24.34 11.82 13.57
CA PRO A 198 25.70 11.41 13.22
C PRO A 198 25.77 9.94 12.77
N ALA A 199 26.79 9.57 12.00
CA ALA A 199 26.95 8.21 11.51
C ALA A 199 27.06 7.22 12.68
N THR A 200 26.30 6.12 12.64
CA THR A 200 26.43 5.04 13.61
C THR A 200 27.72 4.26 13.31
N PRO A 201 28.59 3.97 14.29
CA PRO A 201 29.58 2.93 14.11
C PRO A 201 28.86 1.61 13.80
N SER A 202 29.28 0.92 12.74
CA SER A 202 28.55 -0.17 12.08
C SER A 202 28.41 -1.48 12.89
N SER A 203 28.41 -1.43 14.23
CA SER A 203 28.40 -2.62 15.09
C SER A 203 27.01 -3.09 15.51
N HIS A 204 25.94 -2.41 15.10
CA HIS A 204 24.59 -2.89 15.40
C HIS A 204 24.20 -4.00 14.44
N VAL A 205 24.26 -5.23 14.95
CA VAL A 205 23.63 -6.39 14.33
C VAL A 205 22.15 -6.04 14.16
N SER A 206 21.70 -5.83 12.93
CA SER A 206 20.28 -5.68 12.63
C SER A 206 19.57 -6.92 13.18
N SER A 207 18.67 -6.72 14.15
CA SER A 207 17.76 -7.77 14.56
C SER A 207 17.03 -8.29 13.32
N ARG A 208 16.87 -9.61 13.22
CA ARG A 208 16.11 -10.22 12.12
C ARG A 208 14.62 -9.85 12.16
N VAL A 209 14.12 -9.44 13.33
CA VAL A 209 12.72 -9.07 13.58
C VAL A 209 12.68 -7.64 14.11
N LEU A 210 11.77 -6.83 13.56
CA LEU A 210 11.58 -5.43 13.96
C LEU A 210 10.88 -5.33 15.32
N SER A 211 11.03 -4.20 16.00
CA SER A 211 10.23 -3.92 17.20
C SER A 211 8.79 -3.55 16.83
N THR A 212 7.84 -3.80 17.74
CA THR A 212 6.45 -3.35 17.59
C THR A 212 6.35 -1.85 17.28
N ALA A 213 7.19 -1.03 17.92
CA ALA A 213 7.26 0.41 17.66
C ALA A 213 7.70 0.71 16.22
N GLN A 214 8.66 -0.04 15.65
CA GLN A 214 9.03 0.13 14.25
C GLN A 214 7.89 -0.27 13.31
N LEU A 215 7.23 -1.41 13.56
CA LEU A 215 6.14 -1.88 12.71
C LEU A 215 4.97 -0.89 12.70
N GLN A 216 4.64 -0.32 13.86
CA GLN A 216 3.63 0.73 13.95
C GLN A 216 4.08 2.04 13.27
N LEU A 217 5.35 2.44 13.40
CA LEU A 217 5.89 3.59 12.67
C LEU A 217 5.76 3.39 11.15
N ASP A 218 6.14 2.21 10.67
CA ASP A 218 6.07 1.83 9.26
C ASP A 218 4.63 1.90 8.74
N LEU A 219 3.69 1.38 9.54
CA LEU A 219 2.26 1.45 9.25
C LEU A 219 1.78 2.91 9.16
N PHE A 220 2.16 3.76 10.12
CA PHE A 220 1.85 5.20 10.09
C PHE A 220 2.43 5.90 8.84
N ALA A 221 3.63 5.51 8.43
CA ALA A 221 4.29 6.03 7.25
C ALA A 221 3.63 5.61 5.93
N GLY A 222 2.78 4.57 5.95
CA GLY A 222 2.12 4.03 4.77
C GLY A 222 2.89 2.90 4.09
N GLN A 223 3.73 2.17 4.84
CA GLN A 223 4.37 0.95 4.35
C GLN A 223 3.32 -0.09 3.97
N LEU A 224 3.58 -0.84 2.89
CA LEU A 224 2.65 -1.82 2.35
C LEU A 224 3.17 -3.26 2.44
N TYR A 225 4.49 -3.43 2.48
CA TYR A 225 5.14 -4.74 2.50
C TYR A 225 6.02 -4.88 3.74
N LEU A 226 5.75 -5.92 4.53
CA LEU A 226 6.57 -6.26 5.69
C LEU A 226 7.83 -7.05 5.30
N PRO A 227 8.93 -6.97 6.08
CA PRO A 227 10.18 -7.66 5.76
C PRO A 227 10.11 -9.19 5.88
N SER A 228 9.39 -9.70 6.88
CA SER A 228 9.31 -11.14 7.17
C SER A 228 7.92 -11.57 7.66
N TYR A 229 7.69 -12.89 7.69
CA TYR A 229 6.49 -13.48 8.28
C TYR A 229 6.44 -13.24 9.80
N GLN A 230 7.59 -13.23 10.49
CA GLN A 230 7.65 -12.91 11.93
C GLN A 230 7.19 -11.48 12.21
N ASP A 231 7.57 -10.52 11.35
CA ASP A 231 7.10 -9.13 11.46
C ASP A 231 5.59 -9.02 11.25
N TYR A 232 5.01 -9.85 10.38
CA TYR A 232 3.57 -9.95 10.18
C TYR A 232 2.85 -10.47 11.42
N THR A 233 3.32 -11.58 12.00
CA THR A 233 2.70 -12.13 13.21
C THR A 233 2.80 -11.14 14.38
N LEU A 234 3.96 -10.50 14.54
CA LEU A 234 4.19 -9.50 15.57
C LEU A 234 3.26 -8.29 15.39
N LEU A 235 3.12 -7.77 14.16
CA LEU A 235 2.21 -6.66 13.88
C LEU A 235 0.75 -7.04 14.20
N CYS A 236 0.28 -8.20 13.71
CA CYS A 236 -1.09 -8.65 13.91
C CYS A 236 -1.41 -8.83 15.39
N ALA A 237 -0.55 -9.52 16.14
CA ALA A 237 -0.72 -9.69 17.59
C ALA A 237 -0.75 -8.35 18.32
N SER A 238 0.13 -7.40 17.95
CA SER A 238 0.15 -6.05 18.56
C SER A 238 -1.10 -5.21 18.28
N LEU A 239 -1.78 -5.47 17.16
CA LEU A 239 -3.04 -4.82 16.77
C LEU A 239 -4.27 -5.59 17.27
N GLY A 240 -4.08 -6.78 17.86
CA GLY A 240 -5.16 -7.67 18.28
C GLY A 240 -5.89 -8.33 17.12
N LEU A 241 -5.23 -8.51 15.98
CA LEU A 241 -5.78 -9.16 14.78
C LEU A 241 -5.42 -10.64 14.78
N PHE A 242 -6.41 -11.48 14.47
CA PHE A 242 -6.29 -12.93 14.44
C PHE A 242 -5.25 -13.41 13.43
N ILE A 243 -4.46 -14.39 13.84
CA ILE A 243 -3.44 -15.06 13.01
C ILE A 243 -3.89 -16.51 12.87
N LEU A 244 -4.18 -16.93 11.65
CA LEU A 244 -4.57 -18.30 11.35
C LEU A 244 -3.37 -19.24 11.53
N SER A 245 -3.58 -20.34 12.26
CA SER A 245 -2.57 -21.37 12.52
C SER A 245 -2.94 -22.73 11.90
N GLU A 246 -4.10 -22.83 11.24
CA GLU A 246 -4.63 -24.05 10.61
C GLU A 246 -4.87 -25.20 11.61
N THR A 247 -5.18 -24.87 12.88
CA THR A 247 -5.51 -25.87 13.92
C THR A 247 -7.01 -25.91 14.21
N GLU A 248 -7.52 -27.04 14.72
CA GLU A 248 -8.94 -27.16 15.11
C GLU A 248 -9.35 -26.15 16.19
N ASP A 249 -8.39 -25.70 17.01
CA ASP A 249 -8.62 -24.70 18.06
C ASP A 249 -8.89 -23.30 17.49
N ASP A 250 -8.51 -23.01 16.25
CA ASP A 250 -8.82 -21.73 15.59
C ASP A 250 -10.33 -21.52 15.43
N LEU A 251 -11.10 -22.60 15.26
CA LEU A 251 -12.56 -22.54 15.12
C LEU A 251 -13.27 -22.15 16.42
N LYS A 252 -12.59 -22.25 17.56
CA LYS A 252 -13.15 -21.93 18.90
C LYS A 252 -12.98 -20.46 19.27
N ILE A 253 -12.18 -19.72 18.51
CA ILE A 253 -11.84 -18.33 18.83
C ILE A 253 -12.87 -17.41 18.18
N GLU A 254 -13.54 -16.61 19.01
CA GLU A 254 -14.47 -15.58 18.53
C GLU A 254 -13.67 -14.42 17.92
N VAL A 255 -13.82 -14.24 16.61
CA VAL A 255 -13.17 -13.20 15.81
C VAL A 255 -14.23 -12.32 15.16
N GLU A 256 -14.05 -11.01 15.24
CA GLU A 256 -14.91 -10.03 14.57
C GLU A 256 -14.77 -10.12 13.04
N SER A 257 -15.75 -9.56 12.31
CA SER A 257 -15.76 -9.61 10.83
C SER A 257 -14.53 -8.99 10.14
N ASP A 258 -13.78 -8.14 10.84
CA ASP A 258 -12.56 -7.50 10.37
C ASP A 258 -11.26 -8.18 10.86
N GLY A 259 -11.39 -9.35 11.50
CA GLY A 259 -10.28 -10.13 12.03
C GLY A 259 -9.86 -9.73 13.45
N PHE A 260 -10.52 -8.77 14.09
CA PHE A 260 -10.16 -8.35 15.44
C PHE A 260 -10.59 -9.36 16.51
N VAL A 261 -9.71 -9.62 17.47
CA VAL A 261 -9.96 -10.50 18.63
C VAL A 261 -10.13 -9.64 19.87
N LYS A 262 -11.31 -9.69 20.49
CA LYS A 262 -11.60 -8.95 21.73
C LYS A 262 -10.67 -9.40 22.88
N PRO A 263 -10.32 -8.51 23.83
CA PRO A 263 -9.42 -8.83 24.94
C PRO A 263 -9.73 -10.14 25.68
N ARG A 264 -11.03 -10.42 25.90
CA ARG A 264 -11.51 -11.63 26.60
C ARG A 264 -11.14 -12.97 25.91
N HIS A 265 -10.88 -12.96 24.60
CA HIS A 265 -10.53 -14.17 23.84
C HIS A 265 -9.02 -14.28 23.57
N ARG A 266 -8.22 -13.26 23.89
CA ARG A 266 -6.78 -13.24 23.59
C ARG A 266 -5.96 -14.21 24.44
N GLY A 267 -6.43 -14.58 25.63
CA GLY A 267 -5.70 -15.51 26.51
C GLY A 267 -5.35 -16.83 25.83
N GLN A 268 -6.25 -17.36 25.00
CA GLN A 268 -6.06 -18.60 24.22
C GLN A 268 -5.01 -18.44 23.11
N LEU A 269 -4.71 -17.21 22.69
CA LEU A 269 -3.73 -16.89 21.67
C LEU A 269 -2.34 -16.62 22.24
N VAL A 270 -2.23 -16.27 23.53
CA VAL A 270 -0.96 -15.96 24.19
C VAL A 270 -0.01 -17.15 24.19
N GLU A 271 -0.53 -18.38 24.28
CA GLU A 271 0.30 -19.60 24.23
C GLU A 271 1.06 -19.74 22.90
N ARG A 272 0.46 -19.27 21.80
CA ARG A 272 1.02 -19.36 20.44
C ARG A 272 1.79 -18.11 20.06
N HIS A 273 1.28 -16.97 20.46
CA HIS A 273 1.79 -15.64 20.16
C HIS A 273 1.77 -14.81 21.45
N PRO A 274 2.86 -14.87 22.25
CA PRO A 274 2.93 -14.17 23.54
C PRO A 274 2.62 -12.67 23.46
N GLU A 275 2.80 -12.07 22.28
CA GLU A 275 2.63 -10.64 22.04
C GLU A 275 1.18 -10.16 22.16
N TYR A 276 0.18 -11.06 22.08
CA TYR A 276 -1.22 -10.70 22.39
C TYR A 276 -1.39 -10.22 23.83
N SER A 277 -0.53 -10.64 24.76
CA SER A 277 -0.56 -10.17 26.16
C SER A 277 -0.28 -8.67 26.28
N ASN A 278 0.48 -8.11 25.34
CA ASN A 278 0.86 -6.71 25.30
C ASN A 278 -0.13 -5.85 24.48
N CYS A 279 -1.14 -6.45 23.85
CA CYS A 279 -2.11 -5.75 23.03
C CYS A 279 -3.13 -5.00 23.89
N GLN A 280 -3.07 -3.66 23.87
CA GLN A 280 -3.94 -2.80 24.67
C GLN A 280 -5.19 -2.29 23.93
N PHE A 281 -5.40 -2.70 22.67
CA PHE A 281 -6.61 -2.33 21.92
C PHE A 281 -7.84 -2.99 22.52
N THR A 282 -8.84 -2.22 22.93
CA THR A 282 -10.16 -2.71 23.35
C THR A 282 -11.10 -2.91 22.17
N ASP A 283 -10.97 -2.02 21.18
CA ASP A 283 -11.74 -1.98 19.95
C ASP A 283 -10.82 -2.07 18.72
N THR A 284 -11.40 -2.45 17.59
CA THR A 284 -10.65 -2.68 16.36
C THR A 284 -9.92 -1.42 15.85
N PRO A 285 -8.61 -1.51 15.53
CA PRO A 285 -7.89 -0.43 14.88
C PRO A 285 -8.11 -0.34 13.37
N VAL A 286 -8.77 -1.35 12.77
CA VAL A 286 -8.81 -1.54 11.32
C VAL A 286 -9.45 -0.37 10.56
N PRO A 287 -10.60 0.20 10.98
CA PRO A 287 -11.20 1.33 10.26
C PRO A 287 -10.29 2.57 10.20
N SER A 288 -9.68 2.93 11.33
CA SER A 288 -8.74 4.06 11.43
C SER A 288 -7.49 3.81 10.58
N LEU A 289 -6.98 2.57 10.55
CA LEU A 289 -5.86 2.19 9.71
C LEU A 289 -6.20 2.19 8.22
N LYS A 290 -7.41 1.78 7.83
CA LYS A 290 -7.88 1.90 6.44
C LYS A 290 -7.94 3.36 5.99
N ASP A 291 -8.44 4.27 6.82
CA ASP A 291 -8.46 5.71 6.49
C ASP A 291 -7.04 6.26 6.36
N LEU A 292 -6.16 5.96 7.32
CA LEU A 292 -4.75 6.35 7.29
C LEU A 292 -4.03 5.87 6.01
N ILE A 293 -4.11 4.57 5.71
CA ILE A 293 -3.45 4.01 4.52
C ILE A 293 -4.12 4.56 3.24
N GLY A 294 -5.44 4.69 3.21
CA GLY A 294 -6.17 5.32 2.10
C GLY A 294 -5.64 6.72 1.77
N ARG A 295 -5.47 7.57 2.79
CA ARG A 295 -4.91 8.93 2.64
C ARG A 295 -3.44 8.92 2.20
N ARG A 296 -2.63 8.01 2.75
CA ARG A 296 -1.23 7.82 2.32
C ARG A 296 -1.13 7.40 0.86
N ARG A 297 -2.09 6.59 0.38
CA ARG A 297 -2.13 6.05 -0.98
C ARG A 297 -2.81 6.96 -1.99
N LYS A 298 -3.56 7.98 -1.57
CA LYS A 298 -4.21 8.96 -2.44
C LYS A 298 -5.01 8.30 -3.58
N GLY A 299 -5.79 7.28 -3.24
CA GLY A 299 -6.63 6.52 -4.18
C GLY A 299 -5.94 5.35 -4.89
N MET A 300 -4.62 5.16 -4.73
CA MET A 300 -3.96 3.96 -5.27
C MET A 300 -4.40 2.70 -4.51
N LYS A 301 -4.84 1.69 -5.25
CA LYS A 301 -5.20 0.37 -4.68
C LYS A 301 -4.00 -0.23 -3.94
N TYR A 302 -4.28 -0.82 -2.78
CA TYR A 302 -3.28 -1.51 -1.96
C TYR A 302 -3.77 -2.86 -1.46
N LEU A 303 -4.94 -3.33 -1.91
CA LEU A 303 -5.57 -4.56 -1.42
C LEU A 303 -4.64 -5.77 -1.49
N LEU A 304 -3.88 -5.92 -2.58
CA LEU A 304 -3.00 -7.07 -2.83
C LEU A 304 -1.66 -7.01 -2.08
N THR A 305 -1.40 -5.96 -1.30
CA THR A 305 -0.16 -5.88 -0.50
C THR A 305 -0.33 -6.57 0.84
N HIS A 306 0.77 -6.81 1.57
CA HIS A 306 0.69 -7.44 2.90
C HIS A 306 -0.23 -6.65 3.84
N VAL A 307 -0.04 -5.33 3.94
CA VAL A 307 -0.90 -4.47 4.76
C VAL A 307 -2.34 -4.43 4.22
N GLY A 308 -2.53 -4.49 2.90
CA GLY A 308 -3.85 -4.62 2.30
C GLY A 308 -4.60 -5.87 2.76
N GLN A 309 -3.92 -7.03 2.74
CA GLN A 309 -4.49 -8.30 3.20
C GLN A 309 -4.81 -8.25 4.70
N ILE A 310 -3.87 -7.76 5.54
CA ILE A 310 -4.06 -7.59 6.99
C ILE A 310 -5.32 -6.78 7.30
N LEU A 311 -5.47 -5.60 6.66
CA LEU A 311 -6.61 -4.71 6.92
C LEU A 311 -7.94 -5.25 6.38
N HIS A 312 -7.95 -6.32 5.57
CA HIS A 312 -9.17 -6.95 5.05
C HIS A 312 -9.38 -8.35 5.63
N ALA A 313 -8.86 -8.60 6.84
CA ALA A 313 -9.00 -9.87 7.56
C ALA A 313 -8.51 -11.09 6.76
N ARG A 314 -7.53 -10.89 5.86
CA ARG A 314 -6.94 -11.98 5.07
C ARG A 314 -5.63 -12.40 5.69
N SER A 315 -5.52 -13.69 5.99
CA SER A 315 -4.30 -14.26 6.54
C SER A 315 -3.21 -14.37 5.48
N LEU A 316 -2.00 -13.99 5.85
CA LEU A 316 -0.80 -14.26 5.07
C LEU A 316 -0.16 -15.55 5.58
N THR A 317 0.54 -16.27 4.71
CA THR A 317 1.30 -17.46 5.06
C THR A 317 2.80 -17.18 4.87
N PRO A 318 3.71 -18.04 5.38
CA PRO A 318 5.14 -17.89 5.12
C PRO A 318 5.50 -17.81 3.63
N LYS A 319 4.71 -18.45 2.75
CA LYS A 319 4.88 -18.39 1.29
C LYS A 319 4.68 -16.98 0.72
N SER A 320 3.84 -16.15 1.35
CA SER A 320 3.63 -14.75 0.96
C SER A 320 4.90 -13.89 1.08
N PHE A 321 5.90 -14.35 1.85
CA PHE A 321 7.16 -13.65 2.11
C PHE A 321 8.35 -14.23 1.37
N GLN A 322 8.15 -15.31 0.61
CA GLN A 322 9.19 -15.86 -0.25
C GLN A 322 9.36 -14.95 -1.47
N LYS A 323 10.60 -14.56 -1.79
CA LYS A 323 10.88 -13.87 -3.04
C LYS A 323 10.49 -14.83 -4.17
N ALA A 324 9.55 -14.44 -5.03
CA ALA A 324 9.37 -15.12 -6.31
C ALA A 324 10.74 -15.14 -7.00
N ALA A 325 11.25 -16.34 -7.30
CA ALA A 325 12.42 -16.46 -8.15
C ALA A 325 12.04 -15.82 -9.49
N LEU A 326 12.68 -14.69 -9.81
CA LEU A 326 12.63 -14.08 -11.13
C LEU A 326 13.52 -14.88 -12.07
#